data_AF-A0A2S2NSM1-F1
#
_entry.id   AF-A0A2S2NSM1-F1
#
_cell.length_a   1.000
_cell.length_b   1.000
_cell.length_c   1.000
_cell.angle_alpha   90.00
_cell.angle_beta   90.00
_cell.angle_gamma   90.00
#
_symmetry.space_group_name_H-M   'P 1'
#
loop_
_entity.id
_entity.type
_entity.pdbx_description
1 polymer ?
#
loop_
_entity_poly.entity_id
_entity_poly.type
_entity_poly.pdbx_seq_one_letter_code
_entity_poly.pdbx_strand_id
1 'polypeptide(L)'
;NIWAEEPSINKRTTNGPESFHRTFNAQFYNAHPPIYFVIEALKEMQTETKTKISTIQKNISKAIPTKDIQKINNVIKLYDQFKIYGNILIFLSGTGYRYQG
;
A
#
# COMPACT_ATOMS: atom_id res chain seq x y z
N ASN A 1 5.08 11.26 12.27
CA ASN A 1 4.08 10.24 12.64
C ASN A 1 3.21 9.91 11.43
N ILE A 2 3.60 8.95 10.59
CA ILE A 2 2.84 8.60 9.35
C ILE A 2 1.66 7.66 9.67
N TRP A 3 1.75 6.92 10.77
CA TRP A 3 0.83 5.82 11.10
C TRP A 3 -0.46 6.28 11.82
N ALA A 4 -0.44 7.46 12.41
CA ALA A 4 -1.57 8.08 13.13
C ALA A 4 -1.91 9.45 12.55
N GLU A 5 -1.53 9.68 11.29
CA GLU A 5 -1.79 10.94 10.61
C GLU A 5 -3.24 10.98 10.10
N GLU A 6 -3.84 12.16 10.15
CA GLU A 6 -5.19 12.43 9.65
C GLU A 6 -5.37 11.92 8.21
N PRO A 7 -6.45 11.18 7.89
CA PRO A 7 -6.67 10.65 6.54
C PRO A 7 -6.64 11.76 5.49
N SER A 8 -6.00 11.49 4.35
CA SER A 8 -5.93 12.42 3.24
C SER A 8 -5.89 11.68 1.91
N ILE A 9 -6.15 12.40 0.81
CA ILE A 9 -6.03 11.85 -0.56
C ILE A 9 -4.58 11.56 -0.96
N ASN A 10 -3.62 12.08 -0.20
CA ASN A 10 -2.21 11.94 -0.50
C ASN A 10 -1.78 10.47 -0.34
N LYS A 11 -0.98 9.99 -1.29
CA LYS A 11 -0.47 8.62 -1.26
C LYS A 11 0.44 8.44 -0.04
N ARG A 12 0.01 7.62 0.93
CA ARG A 12 0.83 7.16 2.05
C ARG A 12 1.40 5.79 1.73
N THR A 13 2.72 5.62 1.82
CA THR A 13 3.38 4.33 1.63
C THR A 13 4.24 4.01 2.83
N THR A 14 3.74 3.19 3.75
CA THR A 14 4.55 2.65 4.87
C THR A 14 4.86 1.17 4.70
N ASN A 15 4.15 0.47 3.81
CA ASN A 15 4.26 -0.98 3.60
C ASN A 15 5.15 -1.36 2.40
N GLY A 16 5.92 -0.41 1.88
CA GLY A 16 6.80 -0.63 0.73
C GLY A 16 7.79 -1.78 0.95
N PRO A 17 8.56 -1.77 2.05
CA PRO A 17 9.49 -2.85 2.38
C PRO A 17 8.80 -4.21 2.53
N GLU A 18 7.67 -4.29 3.22
CA GLU A 18 6.93 -5.54 3.45
C GLU A 18 6.37 -6.10 2.14
N SER A 19 5.86 -5.23 1.27
CA SER A 19 5.36 -5.61 -0.05
C SER A 19 6.50 -6.12 -0.95
N PHE A 20 7.65 -5.45 -0.91
CA PHE A 20 8.85 -5.88 -1.61
C PHE A 20 9.29 -7.27 -1.14
N HIS A 21 9.48 -7.48 0.16
CA HIS A 21 9.90 -8.77 0.70
C HIS A 21 8.90 -9.88 0.41
N ARG A 22 7.60 -9.62 0.51
CA ARG A 22 6.57 -10.60 0.14
C ARG A 22 6.72 -11.04 -1.31
N THR A 23 6.89 -10.08 -2.22
CA THR A 23 6.96 -10.34 -3.67
C THR A 23 8.25 -11.06 -4.04
N PHE A 24 9.39 -10.57 -3.52
CA PHE A 24 10.69 -11.17 -3.77
C PHE A 24 10.77 -12.60 -3.22
N ASN A 25 10.33 -12.81 -1.98
CA ASN A 25 10.36 -14.14 -1.36
C ASN A 25 9.41 -15.12 -2.07
N ALA A 26 8.29 -14.64 -2.62
CA ALA A 26 7.37 -15.48 -3.39
C ALA A 26 7.99 -16.03 -4.68
N GLN A 27 9.12 -15.51 -5.15
CA GLN A 27 9.83 -16.09 -6.30
C GLN A 27 10.61 -17.36 -5.95
N PHE A 28 10.81 -17.66 -4.66
CA PHE A 28 11.58 -18.80 -4.17
C PHE A 28 10.67 -19.82 -3.47
N TYR A 29 10.22 -20.83 -4.22
CA TYR A 29 9.34 -21.89 -3.70
C TYR A 29 10.10 -23.07 -3.05
N ASN A 30 11.43 -23.11 -3.18
CA ASN A 30 12.30 -24.13 -2.60
C ASN A 30 13.34 -23.47 -1.68
N ALA A 31 13.71 -24.14 -0.59
CA ALA A 31 14.77 -23.67 0.30
C ALA A 31 16.14 -23.57 -0.41
N HIS A 32 16.36 -24.39 -1.43
CA HIS A 32 17.58 -24.42 -2.25
C HIS A 32 17.23 -24.36 -3.73
N PRO A 33 16.87 -23.17 -4.25
CA PRO A 33 16.57 -23.02 -5.67
C PRO A 33 17.85 -23.19 -6.50
N PRO A 34 17.77 -23.85 -7.67
CA PRO A 34 18.85 -23.84 -8.64
C PRO A 34 19.35 -22.43 -8.95
N ILE A 35 20.66 -22.27 -9.16
CA ILE A 35 21.30 -20.96 -9.35
C ILE A 35 20.69 -20.14 -10.51
N TYR A 36 20.24 -20.80 -11.58
CA TYR A 36 19.64 -20.09 -12.72
C TYR A 36 18.34 -19.38 -12.34
N PHE A 37 17.48 -19.97 -11.49
CA PHE A 37 16.27 -19.32 -11.01
C PHE A 37 16.57 -18.09 -10.15
N VAL A 38 17.63 -18.16 -9.32
CA VAL A 38 18.08 -17.01 -8.53
C VAL A 38 18.51 -15.86 -9.44
N ILE A 39 19.24 -16.17 -10.50
CA ILE A 39 19.69 -15.18 -11.48
C ILE A 39 18.48 -14.55 -12.21
N GLU A 40 17.48 -15.33 -12.58
CA GLU A 40 16.25 -14.84 -13.21
C GLU A 40 15.47 -13.90 -12.29
N ALA A 41 15.21 -14.31 -11.04
CA ALA A 41 14.55 -13.49 -10.03
C ALA A 41 15.24 -12.13 -9.82
N LEU A 42 16.58 -12.14 -9.74
CA LEU A 42 17.36 -10.91 -9.61
C LEU A 42 17.25 -10.01 -10.85
N LYS A 43 17.25 -10.58 -12.06
CA LYS A 43 17.08 -9.82 -13.31
C LYS A 43 15.69 -9.19 -13.39
N GLU A 44 14.65 -9.91 -13.01
CA GLU A 44 13.28 -9.39 -12.95
C GLU A 44 13.18 -8.23 -11.96
N MET A 45 13.68 -8.42 -10.74
CA MET A 45 13.72 -7.38 -9.71
C MET A 45 14.45 -6.12 -10.18
N GLN A 46 15.62 -6.28 -10.83
CA GLN A 46 16.37 -5.15 -11.39
C GLN A 46 15.58 -4.43 -12.49
N THR A 47 14.89 -5.17 -13.35
CA THR A 47 14.08 -4.62 -14.44
C THR A 47 12.88 -3.84 -13.92
N GLU A 48 12.18 -4.39 -12.93
CA GLU A 48 11.05 -3.72 -12.28
C GLU A 48 11.51 -2.43 -11.58
N THR A 49 12.63 -2.50 -10.86
CA THR A 49 13.22 -1.35 -10.14
C THR A 49 13.61 -0.24 -11.11
N LYS A 50 14.31 -0.57 -12.20
CA LYS A 50 14.68 0.40 -13.25
C LYS A 50 13.45 1.05 -13.89
N THR A 51 12.41 0.26 -14.16
CA THR A 51 11.15 0.76 -14.71
C THR A 51 10.48 1.75 -13.74
N LYS A 52 10.41 1.42 -12.45
CA LYS A 52 9.86 2.30 -11.41
C LYS A 52 10.65 3.61 -11.29
N ILE A 53 11.97 3.55 -11.25
CA ILE A 53 12.84 4.74 -11.20
C ILE A 53 12.62 5.62 -12.43
N SER A 54 12.61 5.04 -13.64
CA SER A 54 12.39 5.79 -14.87
C SER A 54 11.01 6.45 -14.91
N THR A 55 9.99 5.76 -14.42
CA THR A 55 8.61 6.28 -14.31
C THR A 55 8.55 7.49 -13.38
N ILE A 56 9.23 7.42 -12.22
CA ILE A 56 9.34 8.54 -11.27
C ILE A 56 10.10 9.72 -11.89
N GLN A 57 11.25 9.48 -12.52
CA GLN A 57 12.04 10.53 -13.17
C GLN A 57 11.27 11.25 -14.28
N LYS A 58 10.39 10.53 -14.99
CA LYS A 58 9.50 11.09 -16.01
C LYS A 58 8.23 11.73 -15.45
N ASN A 59 8.05 11.76 -14.12
CA ASN A 59 6.83 12.20 -13.44
C ASN A 59 5.55 11.51 -13.95
N ILE A 60 5.67 10.28 -14.42
CA ILE A 60 4.52 9.49 -14.88
C ILE A 60 3.85 8.93 -13.63
N SER A 61 2.63 9.39 -13.35
CA SER A 61 1.85 8.88 -12.23
C SER A 61 0.57 8.22 -12.72
N LYS A 62 0.26 7.04 -12.17
CA LYS A 62 -1.05 6.42 -12.38
C LYS A 62 -2.09 7.17 -11.55
N ALA A 63 -3.21 7.48 -12.20
CA ALA A 63 -4.42 7.96 -11.54
C ALA A 63 -4.86 6.94 -10.48
N ILE A 64 -5.37 7.45 -9.36
CA ILE A 64 -5.93 6.59 -8.31
C ILE A 64 -7.23 6.01 -8.85
N PRO A 65 -7.45 4.68 -8.76
CA PRO A 65 -8.70 4.08 -9.16
C PRO A 65 -9.91 4.68 -8.41
N THR A 66 -11.04 4.86 -9.10
CA THR A 66 -12.25 5.47 -8.51
C THR A 66 -12.71 4.78 -7.23
N LYS A 67 -12.62 3.44 -7.19
CA LYS A 67 -12.96 2.64 -5.99
C LYS A 67 -12.10 3.00 -4.78
N ASP A 68 -10.83 3.29 -4.99
CA ASP A 68 -9.91 3.65 -3.91
C ASP A 68 -10.14 5.10 -3.46
N ILE A 69 -10.43 6.01 -4.39
CA ILE A 69 -10.87 7.39 -4.07
C ILE A 69 -12.13 7.37 -3.19
N GLN A 70 -13.13 6.56 -3.57
CA GLN A 70 -14.37 6.42 -2.78
C GLN A 70 -14.10 5.94 -1.35
N LYS A 71 -13.23 4.94 -1.19
CA LYS A 71 -12.83 4.45 0.14
C LYS A 71 -12.13 5.54 0.94
N ILE A 72 -11.18 6.26 0.35
CA ILE A 72 -10.46 7.34 1.02
C ILE A 72 -11.43 8.43 1.47
N ASN A 73 -12.34 8.87 0.59
CA ASN A 73 -13.35 9.88 0.90
C ASN A 73 -14.29 9.43 2.03
N ASN A 74 -14.67 8.16 2.05
CA ASN A 74 -15.48 7.61 3.15
C ASN A 74 -14.73 7.66 4.49
N VAL A 75 -13.44 7.31 4.51
CA VAL A 75 -12.62 7.37 5.72
C VAL A 75 -12.43 8.82 6.19
N ILE A 76 -12.20 9.76 5.27
CA ILE A 76 -12.11 11.21 5.60
C ILE A 76 -13.41 11.68 6.24
N LYS A 77 -14.57 11.37 5.63
CA LYS A 77 -15.88 11.74 6.18
C LYS A 77 -16.10 11.18 7.60
N LEU A 78 -15.76 9.92 7.83
CA LEU A 78 -15.88 9.30 9.16
C LEU A 78 -14.95 9.97 10.18
N TYR A 79 -13.74 10.35 9.76
CA TYR A 79 -12.79 11.06 10.60
C TYR A 79 -13.29 12.47 10.96
N ASP A 80 -13.86 13.20 10.01
CA ASP A 80 -14.46 14.52 10.26
C ASP A 80 -15.60 14.43 11.29
N GLN A 81 -16.46 13.41 11.16
CA GLN A 81 -17.51 13.13 12.14
C GLN A 81 -16.92 12.82 13.52
N PHE A 82 -15.86 12.01 13.58
CA PHE A 82 -15.15 11.73 14.82
C PHE A 82 -14.58 12.99 15.46
N LYS A 83 -14.01 13.91 14.68
CA LYS A 83 -13.47 15.18 15.18
C LYS A 83 -14.53 16.07 15.82
N ILE A 84 -15.76 16.02 15.32
CA ILE A 84 -16.89 16.80 15.85
C ILE A 84 -17.50 16.14 17.09
N TYR A 85 -17.81 14.84 17.01
CA TYR A 85 -18.62 14.16 18.02
C TYR A 85 -17.80 13.38 19.05
N GLY A 86 -16.51 13.13 18.79
CA GLY A 86 -15.62 12.36 19.66
C GLY A 86 -15.96 10.87 19.77
N ASN A 87 -16.93 10.36 19.01
CA ASN A 87 -17.37 8.96 19.10
C ASN A 87 -16.40 8.02 18.37
N ILE A 88 -15.42 7.51 19.09
CA ILE A 88 -14.39 6.61 18.55
C ILE A 88 -14.94 5.26 18.09
N LEU A 89 -16.01 4.76 18.71
CA LEU A 89 -16.57 3.44 18.38
C LEU A 89 -17.18 3.44 16.97
N ILE A 90 -17.95 4.49 16.63
CA ILE A 90 -18.54 4.67 15.29
C ILE A 90 -17.45 4.79 14.23
N PHE A 91 -16.37 5.52 14.54
CA PHE A 91 -15.23 5.66 13.64
C PHE A 91 -14.53 4.32 13.38
N LEU A 92 -14.25 3.55 14.43
CA LEU A 92 -13.58 2.25 14.32
C LEU A 92 -14.44 1.21 13.61
N SER A 93 -15.75 1.16 13.87
CA SER A 93 -16.67 0.25 13.16
C SER A 93 -16.84 0.61 11.68
N GLY A 94 -16.77 1.90 11.34
CA GLY A 94 -16.87 2.37 9.96
C GLY A 94 -15.60 2.16 9.13
N THR A 95 -14.42 2.12 9.79
CA THR A 95 -13.11 2.04 9.11
C THR A 95 -12.47 0.65 9.14
N GLY A 96 -12.81 -0.21 10.11
CA GLY A 96 -12.20 -1.53 10.28
C GLY A 96 -13.15 -2.70 10.05
N TYR A 97 -12.81 -3.60 9.11
CA TYR A 97 -13.50 -4.89 8.91
C TYR A 97 -13.47 -5.80 10.15
N ARG A 98 -12.49 -5.62 11.06
CA ARG A 98 -12.38 -6.40 12.31
C ARG A 98 -13.41 -6.03 13.38
N TYR A 99 -14.11 -4.90 13.21
CA TYR A 99 -15.10 -4.37 14.15
C TYR A 99 -16.52 -4.34 13.56
N GLN A 100 -16.67 -4.86 12.35
CA GLN A 100 -17.96 -5.14 11.74
C GLN A 100 -18.28 -6.59 12.12
N GLY A 101 -19.05 -6.76 13.20
CA GLY A 101 -19.56 -8.06 13.62
C GLY A 101 -20.43 -8.72 12.56
#